data_AF-A0A7Y5NJR8-F1
#
_entry.id   AF-A0A7Y5NJR8-F1
#
_cell.length_a   1.000
_cell.length_b   1.000
_cell.length_c   1.000
_cell.angle_alpha   90.00
_cell.angle_beta   90.00
_cell.angle_gamma   90.00
#
_symmetry.space_group_name_H-M   'P 1'
#
loop_
_entity.id
_entity.type
_entity.pdbx_description
1 polymer ?
#
loop_
_entity_poly.entity_id
_entity_poly.type
_entity_poly.pdbx_seq_one_letter_code
_entity_poly.pdbx_strand_id
1 'polypeptide(L)'
;MSTLHPATPSADGSSAGRAAAELITEAARRLVRSEDLEEALSVAAASIGEVLAGEAVLRVTMSQHDLYAGASGPVPVSAVAPAFRKALEASRSHDGDVVLVSRGEHALCRVCVPVPGTKPPGPVELTFAELLLHSLVQAVDRIVTVDRFRQSEANLERAVESHRLVGQAMGILIERHRIVSEEAFDILRRTSQDNNVKLREVAQRVIESGSEPDEVV
;
A
#
# COMPACT_ATOMS: atom_id res chain seq x y z
N MET A 1 2.88 37.27 61.08
CA MET A 1 1.80 36.59 60.33
C MET A 1 2.14 36.67 58.84
N SER A 2 2.90 35.71 58.32
CA SER A 2 3.33 35.68 56.91
C SER A 2 2.16 35.35 56.00
N THR A 3 1.93 36.20 55.01
CA THR A 3 0.93 36.03 53.96
C THR A 3 1.45 35.06 52.90
N LEU A 4 0.75 33.93 52.69
CA LEU A 4 0.97 33.06 51.54
C LEU A 4 0.44 33.77 50.28
N HIS A 5 1.31 33.96 49.29
CA HIS A 5 0.93 34.36 47.93
C HIS A 5 0.56 33.09 47.15
N PRO A 6 -0.59 33.01 46.48
CA PRO A 6 -0.93 31.85 45.68
C PRO A 6 -0.10 31.85 44.39
N ALA A 7 0.61 30.75 44.15
CA ALA A 7 1.24 30.49 42.85
C ALA A 7 0.14 30.24 41.82
N THR A 8 0.02 31.12 40.81
CA THR A 8 -0.80 30.87 39.62
C THR A 8 -0.16 29.75 38.80
N PRO A 9 -0.91 28.74 38.35
CA PRO A 9 -0.40 27.74 37.41
C PRO A 9 -0.16 28.40 36.05
N SER A 10 1.03 28.21 35.50
CA SER A 10 1.46 28.66 34.17
C SER A 10 0.52 28.14 33.07
N ALA A 11 -0.10 29.05 32.33
CA ALA A 11 -1.07 28.77 31.27
C ALA A 11 -0.47 28.12 29.98
N ASP A 12 0.87 28.05 29.87
CA ASP A 12 1.55 27.61 28.64
C ASP A 12 1.44 26.10 28.33
N GLY A 13 1.14 25.25 29.33
CA GLY A 13 1.03 23.80 29.12
C GLY A 13 -0.27 23.35 28.42
N SER A 14 -1.34 24.16 28.50
CA SER A 14 -2.66 23.78 27.97
C SER A 14 -2.83 24.04 26.48
N SER A 15 -2.12 25.01 25.90
CA SER A 15 -2.21 25.34 24.48
C SER A 15 -1.41 24.35 23.63
N ALA A 16 -0.21 23.98 24.08
CA ALA A 16 0.64 22.98 23.42
C ALA A 16 -0.03 21.59 23.37
N GLY A 17 -0.65 21.17 24.48
CA GLY A 17 -1.38 19.89 24.52
C GLY A 17 -2.61 19.87 23.60
N ARG A 18 -3.30 21.00 23.44
CA ARG A 18 -4.46 21.11 22.54
C ARG A 18 -4.04 21.08 21.07
N ALA A 19 -2.96 21.79 20.71
CA ALA A 19 -2.42 21.77 19.36
C ALA A 19 -1.97 20.36 18.94
N ALA A 20 -1.28 19.64 19.84
CA ALA A 20 -0.89 18.24 19.60
C ALA A 20 -2.12 17.33 19.39
N ALA A 21 -3.15 17.46 20.22
CA ALA A 21 -4.38 16.68 20.07
C ALA A 21 -5.12 16.96 18.75
N GLU A 22 -5.14 18.23 18.31
CA GLU A 22 -5.73 18.63 17.02
C GLU A 22 -4.95 18.03 15.84
N LEU A 23 -3.61 18.06 15.88
CA LEU A 23 -2.74 17.43 14.88
C LEU A 23 -2.98 15.92 14.78
N ILE A 24 -3.00 15.22 15.92
CA ILE A 24 -3.24 13.76 15.97
C ILE A 24 -4.62 13.42 15.41
N THR A 25 -5.64 14.19 15.80
CA THR A 25 -7.02 13.98 15.32
C THR A 25 -7.09 14.18 13.82
N GLU A 26 -6.43 15.20 13.29
CA GLU A 26 -6.41 15.47 11.86
C GLU A 26 -5.65 14.37 11.08
N ALA A 27 -4.48 13.97 11.56
CA ALA A 27 -3.70 12.88 10.99
C ALA A 27 -4.51 11.58 10.94
N ALA A 28 -5.17 11.20 12.04
CA ALA A 28 -6.03 10.02 12.09
C ALA A 28 -7.18 10.12 11.08
N ARG A 29 -7.84 11.28 10.97
CA ARG A 29 -8.92 11.48 9.98
C ARG A 29 -8.42 11.34 8.54
N ARG A 30 -7.23 11.87 8.23
CA ARG A 30 -6.61 11.73 6.91
C ARG A 30 -6.27 10.28 6.61
N LEU A 31 -5.65 9.56 7.54
CA LEU A 31 -5.32 8.14 7.39
C LEU A 31 -6.58 7.29 7.14
N VAL A 32 -7.64 7.50 7.91
CA VAL A 32 -8.93 6.77 7.75
C VAL A 32 -9.54 6.98 6.37
N ARG A 33 -9.35 8.16 5.76
CA ARG A 33 -9.93 8.50 4.47
C ARG A 33 -8.99 8.23 3.29
N SER A 34 -7.69 8.15 3.51
CA SER A 34 -6.69 8.06 2.44
C SER A 34 -6.82 6.78 1.63
N GLU A 35 -6.99 6.92 0.32
CA GLU A 35 -7.02 5.83 -0.65
C GLU A 35 -5.66 5.65 -1.36
N ASP A 36 -4.71 6.53 -1.04
CA ASP A 36 -3.37 6.57 -1.62
C ASP A 36 -2.35 6.14 -0.56
N LEU A 37 -1.61 5.08 -0.86
CA LEU A 37 -0.62 4.55 0.05
C LEU A 37 0.50 5.56 0.34
N GLU A 38 0.96 6.31 -0.66
CA GLU A 38 2.05 7.27 -0.49
C GLU A 38 1.63 8.42 0.41
N GLU A 39 0.38 8.90 0.24
CA GLU A 39 -0.18 9.93 1.11
C GLU A 39 -0.31 9.42 2.55
N ALA A 40 -0.88 8.24 2.75
CA ALA A 40 -1.05 7.66 4.08
C ALA A 40 0.30 7.53 4.81
N LEU A 41 1.33 7.05 4.11
CA LEU A 41 2.68 6.91 4.66
C LEU A 41 3.30 8.26 5.01
N SER A 42 3.22 9.25 4.11
CA SER A 42 3.74 10.61 4.34
C SER A 42 3.06 11.27 5.55
N VAL A 43 1.74 11.17 5.65
CA VAL A 43 0.95 11.72 6.75
C VAL A 43 1.35 11.08 8.08
N ALA A 44 1.47 9.76 8.13
CA ALA A 44 1.85 9.07 9.34
C ALA A 44 3.28 9.41 9.77
N ALA A 45 4.25 9.41 8.83
CA ALA A 45 5.63 9.77 9.13
C ALA A 45 5.74 11.21 9.65
N ALA A 46 5.10 12.18 8.98
CA ALA A 46 5.10 13.57 9.40
C ALA A 46 4.51 13.73 10.82
N SER A 47 3.35 13.12 11.06
CA SER A 47 2.63 13.26 12.34
C SER A 47 3.34 12.55 13.50
N ILE A 48 3.90 11.36 13.26
CA ILE A 48 4.69 10.63 14.28
C ILE A 48 5.98 11.38 14.59
N GLY A 49 6.65 11.92 13.57
CA GLY A 49 7.85 12.72 13.74
C GLY A 49 7.58 13.99 14.56
N GLU A 50 6.46 14.66 14.31
CA GLU A 50 6.03 15.82 15.09
C GLU A 50 5.72 15.47 16.56
N VAL A 51 4.97 14.39 16.80
CA VAL A 51 4.64 13.91 18.17
C VAL A 51 5.89 13.54 18.97
N LEU A 52 6.88 12.92 18.32
CA LEU A 52 8.12 12.47 18.97
C LEU A 52 9.27 13.49 18.85
N ALA A 53 9.01 14.67 18.29
CA ALA A 53 9.98 15.73 18.04
C ALA A 53 11.26 15.24 17.32
N GLY A 54 11.09 14.45 16.26
CA GLY A 54 12.19 13.88 15.48
C GLY A 54 11.82 13.51 14.05
N GLU A 55 12.81 13.12 13.25
CA GLU A 55 12.58 12.64 11.89
C GLU A 55 12.11 11.19 11.91
N ALA A 56 10.88 10.93 11.46
CA ALA A 56 10.34 9.58 11.39
C ALA A 56 10.56 8.96 10.02
N VAL A 57 11.10 7.74 10.02
CA VAL A 57 11.19 6.88 8.83
C VAL A 57 10.38 5.61 9.07
N LEU A 58 9.48 5.33 8.13
CA LEU A 58 8.64 4.14 8.10
C LEU A 58 9.28 3.06 7.23
N ARG A 59 9.08 1.81 7.64
CA ARG A 59 9.18 0.61 6.80
C ARG A 59 7.84 -0.11 6.85
N VAL A 60 7.26 -0.38 5.69
CA VAL A 60 6.04 -1.17 5.55
C VAL A 60 6.38 -2.43 4.78
N THR A 61 6.28 -3.56 5.47
CA THR A 61 6.52 -4.88 4.89
C THR A 61 5.19 -5.50 4.48
N MET A 62 5.07 -5.81 3.20
CA MET A 62 3.88 -6.38 2.57
C MET A 62 4.24 -7.70 1.89
N SER A 63 3.26 -8.44 1.36
CA SER A 63 3.51 -9.75 0.74
C SER A 63 4.41 -9.72 -0.49
N GLN A 64 4.46 -8.60 -1.22
CA GLN A 64 5.21 -8.50 -2.47
C GLN A 64 6.53 -7.77 -2.30
N HIS A 65 6.52 -6.59 -1.66
CA HIS A 65 7.70 -5.73 -1.53
C HIS A 65 7.65 -4.93 -0.22
N ASP A 66 8.82 -4.51 0.24
CA ASP A 66 8.98 -3.56 1.33
C ASP A 66 8.98 -2.13 0.78
N LEU A 67 8.29 -1.23 1.47
CA LEU A 67 8.29 0.20 1.17
C LEU A 67 8.90 0.98 2.34
N TYR A 68 9.67 2.02 2.01
CA TYR A 68 10.19 2.97 2.97
C TYR A 68 9.60 4.34 2.67
N ALA A 69 9.30 5.11 3.71
CA ALA A 69 8.74 6.44 3.55
C ALA A 69 9.13 7.36 4.71
N GLY A 70 9.26 8.64 4.41
CA GLY A 70 9.38 9.72 5.39
C GLY A 70 8.26 10.74 5.23
N ALA A 71 8.36 11.88 5.91
CA ALA A 71 7.36 12.94 5.84
C ALA A 71 7.11 13.45 4.40
N SER A 72 8.11 13.37 3.52
CA SER A 72 8.00 13.80 2.11
C SER A 72 7.47 12.73 1.16
N GLY A 73 7.10 11.54 1.64
CA GLY A 73 6.62 10.43 0.81
C GLY A 73 7.60 9.26 0.73
N PRO A 74 7.47 8.39 -0.29
CA PRO A 74 8.30 7.21 -0.46
C PRO A 74 9.77 7.57 -0.63
N VAL A 75 10.64 6.76 -0.02
CA VAL A 75 12.09 6.93 -0.07
C VAL A 75 12.70 5.63 -0.61
N PRO A 76 13.53 5.66 -1.66
CA PRO A 76 14.21 4.45 -2.10
C PRO A 76 15.15 3.97 -1.00
N VAL A 77 15.26 2.65 -0.82
CA VAL A 77 16.08 2.05 0.26
C VAL A 77 17.54 2.52 0.25
N SER A 78 18.08 2.86 -0.92
CA SER A 78 19.43 3.40 -1.09
C SER A 78 19.62 4.81 -0.50
N ALA A 79 18.55 5.60 -0.43
CA ALA A 79 18.54 6.94 0.16
C ALA A 79 18.24 6.92 1.68
N VAL A 80 17.76 5.80 2.23
CA VAL A 80 17.54 5.66 3.67
C VAL A 80 18.89 5.50 4.38
N ALA A 81 19.15 6.37 5.37
CA ALA A 81 20.42 6.35 6.09
C ALA A 81 20.67 4.97 6.74
N PRO A 82 21.92 4.48 6.79
CA PRO A 82 22.23 3.15 7.32
C PRO A 82 21.75 2.92 8.76
N ALA A 83 21.75 3.97 9.59
CA ALA A 83 21.25 3.90 10.96
C ALA A 83 19.75 3.57 11.02
N PHE A 84 18.93 4.29 10.23
CA PHE A 84 17.49 4.02 10.11
C PHE A 84 17.21 2.61 9.59
N ARG A 85 17.93 2.16 8.55
CA ARG A 85 17.76 0.80 8.01
C ARG A 85 18.03 -0.26 9.08
N LYS A 86 19.15 -0.13 9.79
CA LYS A 86 19.51 -1.05 10.87
C LYS A 86 18.45 -1.07 11.98
N ALA A 87 17.96 0.09 12.41
CA ALA A 87 16.94 0.19 13.45
C ALA A 87 15.60 -0.43 13.02
N LEU A 88 15.19 -0.19 11.77
CA LEU A 88 13.95 -0.75 11.20
C LEU A 88 14.04 -2.26 10.95
N GLU A 89 15.24 -2.82 10.77
CA GLU A 89 15.47 -4.26 10.66
C GLU A 89 15.63 -4.95 12.02
N ALA A 90 16.10 -4.23 13.04
CA ALA A 90 16.36 -4.77 14.35
C ALA A 90 15.07 -5.24 15.05
N SER A 91 15.16 -6.38 15.76
CA SER A 91 14.04 -6.89 16.56
C SER A 91 13.80 -6.11 17.86
N ARG A 92 14.74 -5.26 18.28
CA ARG A 92 14.68 -4.44 19.50
C ARG A 92 15.15 -3.02 19.20
N SER A 93 14.59 -2.03 19.91
CA SER A 93 15.11 -0.66 19.94
C SER A 93 16.58 -0.67 20.37
N HIS A 94 17.38 0.18 19.75
CA HIS A 94 18.74 0.46 20.17
C HIS A 94 18.77 1.68 21.11
N ASP A 95 19.93 1.92 21.72
CA ASP A 95 20.09 3.06 22.62
C ASP A 95 20.07 4.36 21.79
N GLY A 96 19.05 5.20 21.99
CA GLY A 96 18.88 6.50 21.32
C GLY A 96 17.84 6.57 20.20
N ASP A 97 17.18 5.48 19.83
CA ASP A 97 16.06 5.47 18.87
C ASP A 97 14.78 4.87 19.45
N VAL A 98 13.64 5.43 19.04
CA VAL A 98 12.31 4.90 19.34
C VAL A 98 11.85 4.11 18.12
N VAL A 99 11.70 2.80 18.30
CA VAL A 99 11.17 1.91 17.26
C VAL A 99 9.80 1.40 17.69
N LEU A 100 8.75 1.83 16.97
CA LEU A 100 7.39 1.32 17.18
C LEU A 100 7.02 0.35 16.06
N VAL A 101 6.18 -0.61 16.39
CA VAL A 101 5.78 -1.69 15.47
C VAL A 101 4.28 -1.90 15.60
N SER A 102 3.59 -1.96 14.47
CA SER A 102 2.18 -2.34 14.42
C SER A 102 1.96 -3.30 13.25
N ARG A 103 1.11 -4.31 13.47
CA ARG A 103 0.86 -5.39 12.53
C ARG A 103 -0.62 -5.41 12.14
N GLY A 104 -0.85 -5.50 10.84
CA GLY A 104 -2.15 -5.73 10.23
C GLY A 104 -2.22 -7.10 9.56
N GLU A 105 -3.28 -7.30 8.80
CA GLU A 105 -3.53 -8.52 8.03
C GLU A 105 -2.59 -8.60 6.81
N HIS A 106 -2.30 -7.47 6.17
CA HIS A 106 -1.56 -7.41 4.92
C HIS A 106 -0.23 -6.68 5.04
N ALA A 107 -0.04 -5.91 6.12
CA ALA A 107 1.17 -5.14 6.33
C ALA A 107 1.72 -5.23 7.76
N LEU A 108 3.05 -5.16 7.88
CA LEU A 108 3.75 -4.87 9.12
C LEU A 108 4.41 -3.50 8.98
N CYS A 109 3.96 -2.53 9.78
CA CYS A 109 4.57 -1.21 9.82
C CYS A 109 5.55 -1.12 10.99
N ARG A 110 6.76 -0.63 10.70
CA ARG A 110 7.75 -0.22 11.69
C ARG A 110 8.07 1.24 11.45
N VAL A 111 8.16 2.02 12.52
CA VAL A 111 8.65 3.40 12.45
C VAL A 111 9.86 3.53 13.35
N CYS A 112 10.87 4.26 12.88
CA CYS A 112 12.04 4.62 13.65
C CYS A 112 12.08 6.15 13.74
N VAL A 113 12.20 6.65 14.97
CA VAL A 113 12.45 8.07 15.24
C VAL A 113 13.72 8.16 16.11
N PRO A 114 14.79 8.79 15.63
CA PRO A 114 15.96 9.04 16.46
C PRO A 114 15.59 10.13 17.45
N VAL A 115 15.96 9.96 18.72
CA VAL A 115 15.68 10.96 19.76
C VAL A 115 16.97 11.74 20.03
N PRO A 116 17.15 12.95 19.49
CA PRO A 116 18.34 13.74 19.73
C PRO A 116 18.31 14.34 21.14
N GLY A 117 18.89 13.67 22.15
CA GLY A 117 19.13 14.25 23.48
C GLY A 117 18.84 13.34 24.68
N THR A 118 18.93 13.92 25.89
CA THR A 118 18.92 13.18 27.17
C THR A 118 17.52 12.92 27.77
N LYS A 119 16.45 13.43 27.16
CA LYS A 119 15.09 13.22 27.65
C LYS A 119 14.31 12.31 26.69
N PRO A 120 14.02 11.05 27.07
CA PRO A 120 13.17 10.19 26.26
C PRO A 120 11.74 10.77 26.18
N PRO A 121 10.99 10.43 25.12
CA PRO A 121 9.58 10.83 25.01
C PRO A 121 8.79 10.30 26.21
N GLY A 122 7.76 11.07 26.60
CA GLY A 122 6.89 10.67 27.68
C GLY A 122 5.93 9.54 27.28
N PRO A 123 5.23 8.93 28.24
CA PRO A 123 4.27 7.86 27.97
C PRO A 123 3.11 8.29 27.07
N VAL A 124 2.72 9.57 27.11
CA VAL A 124 1.61 10.11 26.34
C VAL A 124 1.98 10.24 24.86
N GLU A 125 3.17 10.76 24.58
CA GLU A 125 3.70 10.91 23.22
C GLU A 125 3.89 9.54 22.56
N LEU A 126 4.41 8.55 23.30
CA LEU A 126 4.52 7.17 22.82
C LEU A 126 3.15 6.58 22.50
N THR A 127 2.16 6.78 23.38
CA THR A 127 0.79 6.30 23.14
C THR A 127 0.21 6.91 21.86
N PHE A 128 0.40 8.21 21.64
CA PHE A 128 -0.09 8.87 20.43
C PHE A 128 0.61 8.38 19.16
N ALA A 129 1.94 8.21 19.21
CA ALA A 129 2.70 7.67 18.09
C ALA A 129 2.29 6.21 17.78
N GLU A 130 2.03 5.39 18.79
CA GLU A 130 1.52 4.03 18.63
C GLU A 130 0.12 4.02 18.00
N LEU A 131 -0.78 4.91 18.46
CA LEU A 131 -2.12 5.04 17.88
C LEU A 131 -2.09 5.48 16.42
N LEU A 132 -1.23 6.45 16.08
CA LEU A 132 -1.02 6.88 14.69
C LEU A 132 -0.46 5.75 13.83
N LEU A 133 0.52 5.00 14.34
CA LEU A 133 1.07 3.84 13.63
C LEU A 133 0.01 2.74 13.44
N HIS A 134 -0.85 2.51 14.42
CA HIS A 134 -1.96 1.58 14.30
C HIS A 134 -3.01 2.06 13.28
N SER A 135 -3.34 3.35 13.29
CA SER A 135 -4.21 3.97 12.28
C SER A 135 -3.62 3.84 10.87
N LEU A 136 -2.31 3.98 10.72
CA LEU A 136 -1.62 3.76 9.45
C LEU A 136 -1.79 2.31 8.98
N VAL A 137 -1.51 1.33 9.85
CA VAL A 137 -1.65 -0.09 9.49
C VAL A 137 -3.06 -0.42 9.00
N GLN A 138 -4.09 0.11 9.67
CA GLN A 138 -5.48 -0.07 9.23
C GLN A 138 -5.75 0.58 7.86
N ALA A 139 -5.19 1.77 7.62
CA ALA A 139 -5.28 2.43 6.32
C ALA A 139 -4.60 1.60 5.22
N VAL A 140 -3.39 1.11 5.47
CA VAL A 140 -2.65 0.25 4.54
C VAL A 140 -3.43 -1.03 4.23
N ASP A 141 -3.93 -1.73 5.24
CA ASP A 141 -4.73 -2.95 5.04
C ASP A 141 -5.97 -2.68 4.17
N ARG A 142 -6.68 -1.57 4.43
CA ARG A 142 -7.83 -1.16 3.63
C ARG A 142 -7.47 -0.90 2.18
N ILE A 143 -6.43 -0.09 1.93
CA ILE A 143 -5.95 0.27 0.59
C ILE A 143 -5.58 -1.01 -0.18
N VAL A 144 -4.77 -1.88 0.44
CA VAL A 144 -4.33 -3.15 -0.17
C VAL A 144 -5.49 -4.07 -0.49
N THR A 145 -6.46 -4.15 0.42
CA THR A 145 -7.64 -4.99 0.24
C THR A 145 -8.44 -4.53 -0.97
N VAL A 146 -8.71 -3.22 -1.07
CA VAL A 146 -9.43 -2.63 -2.20
C VAL A 146 -8.68 -2.85 -3.52
N ASP A 147 -7.36 -2.64 -3.55
CA ASP A 147 -6.57 -2.85 -4.75
C ASP A 147 -6.54 -4.32 -5.19
N ARG A 148 -6.46 -5.26 -4.24
CA ARG A 148 -6.57 -6.69 -4.55
C ARG A 148 -7.92 -7.07 -5.13
N PHE A 149 -9.01 -6.52 -4.59
CA PHE A 149 -10.34 -6.76 -5.15
C PHE A 149 -10.48 -6.20 -6.57
N ARG A 150 -10.06 -4.94 -6.79
CA ARG A 150 -10.06 -4.31 -8.12
C ARG A 150 -9.24 -5.11 -9.13
N GLN A 151 -8.06 -5.58 -8.74
CA GLN A 151 -7.21 -6.40 -9.61
C GLN A 151 -7.86 -7.75 -9.92
N SER A 152 -8.52 -8.37 -8.94
CA SER A 152 -9.23 -9.64 -9.14
C SER A 152 -10.43 -9.49 -10.08
N GLU A 153 -11.22 -8.43 -9.92
CA GLU A 153 -12.34 -8.09 -10.80
C GLU A 153 -11.85 -7.88 -12.24
N ALA A 154 -10.84 -7.04 -12.43
CA ALA A 154 -10.24 -6.81 -13.75
C ALA A 154 -9.62 -8.08 -14.37
N ASN A 155 -9.13 -9.02 -13.55
CA ASN A 155 -8.65 -10.31 -14.05
C ASN A 155 -9.80 -11.20 -14.52
N LEU A 156 -10.90 -11.24 -13.76
CA LEU A 156 -12.08 -12.03 -14.08
C LEU A 156 -12.77 -11.49 -15.34
N GLU A 157 -12.96 -10.17 -15.44
CA GLU A 157 -13.54 -9.54 -16.63
C GLU A 157 -12.72 -9.86 -17.89
N ARG A 158 -11.39 -9.75 -17.81
CA ARG A 158 -10.50 -10.13 -18.92
C ARG A 158 -10.59 -11.60 -19.28
N ALA A 159 -10.76 -12.48 -18.29
CA ALA A 159 -10.89 -13.92 -18.53
C ALA A 159 -12.23 -14.24 -19.22
N VAL A 160 -13.34 -13.64 -18.76
CA VAL A 160 -14.67 -13.79 -19.35
C VAL A 160 -14.68 -13.28 -20.79
N GLU A 161 -14.14 -12.09 -21.04
CA GLU A 161 -14.08 -11.53 -22.39
C GLU A 161 -13.22 -12.38 -23.33
N SER A 162 -12.06 -12.87 -22.84
CA SER A 162 -11.23 -13.79 -23.61
C SER A 162 -11.98 -15.08 -23.98
N HIS A 163 -12.73 -15.66 -23.03
CA HIS A 163 -13.53 -16.86 -23.29
C HIS A 163 -14.66 -16.59 -24.29
N ARG A 164 -15.28 -15.42 -24.23
CA ARG A 164 -16.32 -14.99 -25.18
C ARG A 164 -15.77 -14.90 -26.60
N LEU A 165 -14.64 -14.23 -26.78
CA LEU A 165 -13.98 -14.11 -28.08
C LEU A 165 -13.58 -15.48 -28.64
N VAL A 166 -12.98 -16.35 -27.82
CA VAL A 166 -12.62 -17.70 -28.26
C VAL A 166 -13.86 -18.50 -28.68
N GLY A 167 -14.94 -18.47 -27.90
CA GLY A 167 -16.19 -19.16 -28.26
C GLY A 167 -16.83 -18.64 -29.54
N GLN A 168 -16.80 -17.32 -29.78
CA GLN A 168 -17.30 -16.72 -31.02
C GLN A 168 -16.48 -17.15 -32.25
N ALA A 169 -15.16 -17.09 -32.15
CA ALA A 169 -14.27 -17.55 -33.23
C ALA A 169 -14.45 -19.05 -33.51
N MET A 170 -14.56 -19.87 -32.46
CA MET A 170 -14.89 -21.29 -32.59
C MET A 170 -16.22 -21.50 -33.33
N GLY A 171 -17.25 -20.72 -33.02
CA GLY A 171 -18.54 -20.79 -33.72
C GLY A 171 -18.43 -20.52 -35.22
N ILE A 172 -17.60 -19.55 -35.62
CA ILE A 172 -17.31 -19.28 -37.05
C ILE A 172 -16.66 -20.50 -37.71
N LEU A 173 -15.66 -21.10 -37.06
CA LEU A 173 -14.93 -22.27 -37.58
C LEU A 173 -15.81 -23.52 -37.63
N ILE A 174 -16.62 -23.77 -36.61
CA ILE A 174 -17.58 -24.89 -36.56
C ILE A 174 -18.57 -24.77 -37.72
N GLU A 175 -19.15 -23.59 -37.93
CA GLU A 175 -20.13 -23.41 -39.01
C GLU A 175 -19.51 -23.59 -40.40
N ARG A 176 -18.28 -23.08 -40.59
CA ARG A 176 -17.56 -23.15 -41.86
C ARG A 176 -17.05 -24.54 -42.20
N HIS A 177 -16.36 -25.16 -41.25
CA HIS A 177 -15.62 -26.41 -41.47
C HIS A 177 -16.44 -27.64 -41.07
N ARG A 178 -17.60 -27.45 -40.41
CA ARG A 178 -18.46 -28.53 -39.90
C ARG A 178 -17.71 -29.48 -38.95
N ILE A 179 -16.83 -28.91 -38.15
CA ILE A 179 -15.99 -29.60 -37.15
C ILE A 179 -16.58 -29.51 -35.74
N VAL A 180 -16.09 -30.33 -34.81
CA VAL A 180 -16.51 -30.25 -33.40
C VAL A 180 -15.77 -29.12 -32.67
N SER A 181 -16.27 -28.74 -31.49
CA SER A 181 -15.71 -27.65 -30.70
C SER A 181 -14.24 -27.89 -30.30
N GLU A 182 -13.87 -29.12 -29.98
CA GLU A 182 -12.49 -29.48 -29.63
C GLU A 182 -11.53 -29.19 -30.79
N GLU A 183 -11.89 -29.59 -32.01
CA GLU A 183 -11.09 -29.35 -33.22
C GLU A 183 -10.97 -27.84 -33.52
N ALA A 184 -12.06 -27.08 -33.40
CA ALA A 184 -12.04 -25.64 -33.63
C ALA A 184 -11.14 -24.91 -32.61
N PHE A 185 -11.18 -25.31 -31.35
CA PHE A 185 -10.30 -24.77 -30.32
C PHE A 185 -8.83 -25.11 -30.61
N ASP A 186 -8.55 -26.34 -31.05
CA ASP A 186 -7.19 -26.78 -31.39
C ASP A 186 -6.61 -26.04 -32.59
N ILE A 187 -7.42 -25.63 -33.56
CA ILE A 187 -6.96 -24.76 -34.66
C ILE A 187 -6.52 -23.40 -34.10
N LEU A 188 -7.38 -22.72 -33.32
CA LEU A 188 -7.03 -21.43 -32.71
C LEU A 188 -5.81 -21.53 -31.80
N ARG A 189 -5.72 -22.61 -31.02
CA ARG A 189 -4.61 -22.89 -30.10
C ARG A 189 -3.30 -23.09 -30.85
N ARG A 190 -3.27 -23.90 -31.91
CA ARG A 190 -2.06 -24.13 -32.72
C ARG A 190 -1.59 -22.81 -33.34
N THR A 191 -2.49 -22.09 -33.99
CA THR A 191 -2.19 -20.77 -34.57
C THR A 191 -1.59 -19.80 -33.54
N SER A 192 -2.16 -19.75 -32.34
CA SER A 192 -1.65 -18.94 -31.22
C SER A 192 -0.23 -19.35 -30.79
N GLN A 193 0.03 -20.64 -30.69
CA GLN A 193 1.32 -21.19 -30.28
C GLN A 193 2.40 -21.01 -31.36
N ASP A 194 2.07 -21.32 -32.60
CA ASP A 194 3.00 -21.29 -33.75
C ASP A 194 3.47 -19.86 -34.04
N ASN A 195 2.64 -18.87 -33.74
CA ASN A 195 2.95 -17.46 -33.97
C ASN A 195 3.28 -16.67 -32.69
N ASN A 196 3.25 -17.31 -31.52
CA ASN A 196 3.46 -16.66 -30.22
C ASN A 196 2.55 -15.42 -29.98
N VAL A 197 1.31 -15.51 -30.44
CA VAL A 197 0.26 -14.47 -30.26
C VAL A 197 -0.77 -14.99 -29.26
N LYS A 198 -1.33 -14.12 -28.42
CA LYS A 198 -2.31 -14.57 -27.42
C LYS A 198 -3.55 -15.14 -28.12
N LEU A 199 -4.05 -16.27 -27.64
CA LEU A 199 -5.23 -16.94 -28.21
C LEU A 199 -6.44 -16.03 -28.43
N ARG A 200 -6.72 -15.13 -27.47
CA ARG A 200 -7.80 -14.14 -27.58
C ARG A 200 -7.61 -13.15 -28.74
N GLU A 201 -6.35 -12.82 -29.05
CA GLU A 201 -6.01 -11.89 -30.13
C GLU A 201 -6.20 -12.60 -31.48
N VAL A 202 -5.79 -13.87 -31.60
CA VAL A 202 -6.11 -14.72 -32.76
C VAL A 202 -7.63 -14.80 -32.97
N ALA A 203 -8.37 -15.14 -31.91
CA ALA A 203 -9.82 -15.24 -31.96
C ALA A 203 -10.49 -13.92 -32.38
N GLN A 204 -10.02 -12.79 -31.85
CA GLN A 204 -10.51 -11.46 -32.23
C GLN A 204 -10.31 -11.21 -33.74
N ARG A 205 -9.13 -11.48 -34.27
CA ARG A 205 -8.84 -11.26 -35.70
C ARG A 205 -9.68 -12.16 -36.61
N VAL A 206 -9.96 -13.40 -36.19
CA VAL A 206 -10.89 -14.31 -36.88
C VAL A 206 -12.31 -13.75 -36.89
N ILE A 207 -12.78 -13.19 -35.76
CA ILE A 207 -14.12 -12.58 -35.69
C ILE A 207 -14.22 -11.35 -36.60
N GLU A 208 -13.20 -10.48 -36.59
CA GLU A 208 -13.19 -9.23 -37.35
C GLU A 208 -13.09 -9.46 -38.86
N SER A 209 -12.26 -10.41 -39.29
CA SER A 209 -12.02 -10.69 -40.71
C SER A 209 -12.97 -11.75 -41.27
N GLY A 210 -13.53 -12.61 -40.42
CA GLY A 210 -14.15 -13.86 -40.83
C GLY A 210 -13.20 -14.76 -41.62
N SER A 211 -11.87 -14.63 -41.51
CA SER A 211 -10.90 -15.42 -42.29
C SER A 211 -10.33 -16.59 -41.50
N GLU A 212 -9.49 -17.43 -42.12
CA GLU A 212 -8.85 -18.52 -41.38
C GLU A 212 -7.83 -17.99 -40.36
N PRO A 213 -7.62 -18.68 -39.22
CA PRO A 213 -6.71 -18.22 -38.17
C PRO A 213 -5.28 -17.97 -38.67
N ASP A 214 -4.75 -18.84 -39.53
CA ASP A 214 -3.38 -18.68 -40.08
C ASP A 214 -3.24 -17.51 -41.05
N GLU A 215 -4.34 -16.98 -41.60
CA GLU A 215 -4.31 -15.85 -42.54
C GLU A 215 -4.30 -14.50 -41.81
N VAL A 216 -4.66 -14.49 -40.54
CA VAL A 216 -4.88 -13.26 -39.77
C VAL A 216 -3.83 -13.02 -38.70
N VAL A 217 -2.92 -13.95 -38.47
CA VAL A 217 -1.89 -13.84 -37.42
C VAL A 217 -0.58 -13.32 -37.99
#